data_AF-A0A257VTF5-F1
#
_entry.id   AF-A0A257VTF5-F1
#
_cell.length_a   1.000
_cell.length_b   1.000
_cell.length_c   1.000
_cell.angle_alpha   90.00
_cell.angle_beta   90.00
_cell.angle_gamma   90.00
#
_symmetry.space_group_name_H-M   'P 1'
#
loop_
_entity.id
_entity.type
_entity.pdbx_description
1 polymer ?
#
loop_
_entity_poly.entity_id
_entity_poly.type
_entity_poly.pdbx_seq_one_letter_code
_entity_poly.pdbx_strand_id
1 'polypeptide(L)' 'MLATRASKSYYSESEAAEALGVSIDQFRSLVRTHIVHSEEEQHMIPSTTFQPSDLVILRLLGNLR' A
#
# COMPACT_ATOMS: atom_id res chain seq x y z
N MET A 1 16.98 6.40 22.56
CA MET A 1 16.88 5.06 21.96
C MET A 1 16.40 5.24 20.53
N LEU A 2 17.27 4.94 19.56
CA LEU A 2 16.95 5.03 18.14
C LEU A 2 15.87 3.98 17.86
N ALA A 3 14.65 4.41 17.55
CA ALA A 3 13.58 3.50 17.18
C ALA A 3 13.98 2.83 15.86
N THR A 4 14.64 1.68 15.94
CA THR A 4 14.61 0.67 14.88
C THR A 4 13.15 0.32 14.72
N ARG A 5 12.46 1.05 13.82
CA ARG A 5 11.10 0.74 13.39
C ARG A 5 11.11 -0.74 13.08
N ALA A 6 10.46 -1.52 13.94
CA ALA A 6 10.34 -2.96 13.78
C ALA A 6 9.99 -3.21 12.31
N SER A 7 10.76 -4.08 11.66
CA SER A 7 10.56 -4.52 10.29
C SER A 7 9.16 -5.12 10.20
N LYS A 8 8.14 -4.28 10.02
CA LYS A 8 6.75 -4.73 9.95
C LYS A 8 6.68 -5.55 8.68
N SER A 9 6.55 -6.87 8.84
CA SER A 9 6.53 -7.79 7.71
C SER A 9 5.39 -7.46 6.75
N TYR A 10 4.32 -6.88 7.28
CA TYR A 10 3.14 -6.49 6.55
C TYR A 10 2.53 -5.20 7.11
N TYR A 11 1.98 -4.39 6.21
CA TYR A 11 1.27 -3.14 6.47
C TYR A 11 -0.20 -3.32 6.11
N SER A 12 -1.11 -2.79 6.93
CA SER A 12 -2.51 -2.66 6.52
C SER A 12 -2.66 -1.54 5.49
N GLU A 13 -3.81 -1.48 4.81
CA GLU A 13 -4.17 -0.39 3.89
C GLU A 13 -3.95 1.00 4.51
N SER A 14 -4.44 1.20 5.74
CA SER A 14 -4.31 2.49 6.45
C SER A 14 -2.86 2.84 6.73
N GLU A 15 -2.05 1.86 7.15
CA GLU A 15 -0.63 2.06 7.45
C GLU A 15 0.19 2.28 6.18
N ALA A 16 -0.18 1.62 5.09
CA ALA A 16 0.42 1.79 3.78
C ALA A 16 0.15 3.19 3.22
N ALA A 17 -1.10 3.67 3.32
CA ALA A 17 -1.49 5.01 2.93
C ALA A 17 -0.74 6.08 3.74
N GLU A 18 -0.65 5.90 5.07
CA GLU A 18 0.10 6.79 5.95
C GLU A 18 1.61 6.80 5.64
N ALA A 19 2.20 5.64 5.37
CA ALA A 19 3.61 5.52 4.99
C ALA A 19 3.94 6.18 3.64
N LEU A 20 2.97 6.19 2.73
CA LEU A 20 3.07 6.84 1.42
C LEU A 20 2.70 8.33 1.46
N GLY A 21 2.09 8.81 2.56
CA GLY A 21 1.61 10.18 2.68
C GLY A 21 0.42 10.50 1.77
N VAL A 22 -0.37 9.49 1.40
CA VAL A 22 -1.54 9.62 0.52
C VAL A 22 -2.83 9.30 1.29
N SER A 23 -3.97 9.73 0.76
CA SER A 23 -5.26 9.29 1.31
C SER A 23 -5.48 7.79 1.02
N ILE A 24 -6.26 7.14 1.88
CA ILE A 24 -6.66 5.74 1.68
C ILE A 24 -7.31 5.55 0.30
N ASP A 25 -8.15 6.48 -0.15
CA ASP A 25 -8.77 6.41 -1.48
C ASP A 25 -7.74 6.47 -2.63
N GLN A 26 -6.69 7.30 -2.50
CA GLN A 26 -5.60 7.35 -3.48
C GLN A 26 -4.79 6.05 -3.48
N PHE A 27 -4.51 5.53 -2.29
CA PHE A 27 -3.84 4.24 -2.14
C PHE A 27 -4.66 3.12 -2.81
N ARG A 28 -5.96 3.05 -2.57
CA ARG A 28 -6.88 2.11 -3.23
C ARG A 28 -6.87 2.27 -4.75
N SER A 29 -6.85 3.50 -5.25
CA SER A 29 -6.75 3.74 -6.68
C SER A 29 -5.44 3.19 -7.26
N LEU A 30 -4.30 3.38 -6.59
CA LEU A 30 -3.01 2.85 -7.03
C LEU A 30 -2.99 1.30 -7.00
N VAL A 31 -3.46 0.71 -5.91
CA VAL A 31 -3.57 -0.75 -5.77
C VAL A 31 -4.51 -1.32 -6.84
N ARG A 32 -5.66 -0.70 -7.09
CA ARG A 32 -6.60 -1.12 -8.14
C ARG A 32 -6.06 -0.98 -9.56
N THR A 33 -5.17 0.00 -9.78
CA THR A 33 -4.62 0.26 -11.11
C THR A 33 -3.43 -0.65 -11.42
N HIS A 34 -2.69 -1.10 -10.39
CA HIS A 34 -1.37 -1.72 -10.58
C HIS A 34 -1.18 -3.09 -9.92
N ILE A 35 -2.04 -3.47 -8.97
CA ILE A 35 -1.91 -4.73 -8.22
C ILE A 35 -3.11 -5.63 -8.48
N VAL A 36 -4.32 -5.07 -8.46
CA VAL A 36 -5.56 -5.84 -8.62
C VAL A 36 -5.99 -5.84 -10.07
N HIS A 37 -6.06 -7.02 -10.67
CA HIS A 37 -6.53 -7.20 -12.05
C HIS A 37 -7.98 -7.73 -12.14
N SER A 38 -8.54 -8.25 -11.03
CA SER A 38 -9.87 -8.86 -11.01
C SER A 38 -10.82 -8.18 -10.02
N GLU A 39 -12.11 -8.05 -10.37
CA GLU A 39 -13.15 -7.44 -9.51
C GLU A 39 -13.32 -8.15 -8.16
N GLU A 40 -13.04 -9.46 -8.10
CA GLU A 40 -13.06 -10.25 -6.85
C GLU A 40 -11.96 -9.82 -5.87
N GLU A 41 -10.78 -9.48 -6.38
CA GLU A 41 -9.65 -8.99 -5.58
C GLU A 41 -9.89 -7.54 -5.11
N GLN A 42 -10.71 -6.75 -5.82
CA GLN A 42 -11.06 -5.38 -5.42
C GLN A 42 -11.84 -5.32 -4.11
N HIS A 43 -12.63 -6.36 -3.83
CA HIS A 43 -13.38 -6.52 -2.59
C HIS A 43 -12.49 -6.98 -1.43
N MET A 44 -11.35 -7.60 -1.72
CA MET A 44 -10.41 -8.08 -0.70
C MET A 44 -9.41 -7.01 -0.24
N ILE A 45 -9.26 -5.89 -0.98
CA ILE A 45 -8.30 -4.81 -0.66
C ILE A 45 -8.30 -4.36 0.82
N PRO A 46 -9.46 -4.11 1.47
CA PRO A 46 -9.48 -3.69 2.88
C PRO A 46 -8.93 -4.74 3.85
N SER A 47 -8.96 -6.01 3.44
CA SER A 47 -8.51 -7.17 4.21
C SER A 47 -7.11 -7.66 3.78
N THR A 48 -6.53 -7.08 2.74
CA THR A 48 -5.19 -7.43 2.26
C THR A 48 -4.11 -6.73 3.07
N THR A 49 -2.99 -7.43 3.23
CA THR A 49 -1.82 -6.91 3.91
C THR A 49 -0.68 -6.75 2.91
N PHE A 50 -0.01 -5.60 2.92
CA PHE A 50 0.99 -5.22 1.94
C PHE A 50 2.40 -5.39 2.49
N GLN A 51 3.32 -5.91 1.70
CA GLN A 51 4.71 -6.01 2.09
C GLN A 51 5.42 -4.65 1.96
N PRO A 52 6.53 -4.43 2.69
CA PRO A 52 7.34 -3.22 2.50
C PRO A 52 7.79 -3.00 1.05
N SER A 53 8.05 -4.08 0.29
CA SER A 53 8.39 -4.02 -1.14
C SER A 53 7.27 -3.43 -1.99
N ASP A 54 6.02 -3.79 -1.68
CA ASP A 54 4.84 -3.31 -2.40
C ASP A 54 4.69 -1.80 -2.21
N LEU A 55 4.98 -1.29 -1.01
CA LEU A 55 4.97 0.15 -0.73
C LEU A 55 6.01 0.89 -1.54
N VAL A 56 7.22 0.33 -1.73
CA VAL A 56 8.26 0.96 -2.56
C VAL A 56 7.81 1.06 -4.01
N ILE A 57 7.20 -0.02 -4.54
CA ILE A 57 6.67 -0.07 -5.90
C ILE A 57 5.52 0.94 -6.05
N LEU A 58 4.56 0.95 -5.12
CA LEU A 58 3.45 1.90 -5.12
C LEU A 58 3.92 3.35 -5.01
N ARG A 59 4.98 3.62 -4.25
CA ARG A 59 5.60 4.94 -4.17
C ARG A 59 6.24 5.35 -5.49
N LEU A 60 6.95 4.43 -6.14
CA LEU A 60 7.58 4.69 -7.43
C LEU A 60 6.53 4.98 -8.51
N LEU A 61 5.46 4.18 -8.55
CA LEU A 61 4.35 4.34 -9.49
C LEU A 61 3.53 5.60 -9.19
N GLY A 62 3.33 5.95 -7.92
CA GLY A 62 2.66 7.18 -7.51
C GLY A 62 3.46 8.46 -7.79
N ASN A 63 4.79 8.38 -7.73
CA ASN A 63 5.72 9.49 -8.06
C ASN A 63 6.03 9.60 -9.56
N LEU A 64 5.61 8.65 -10.39
CA LEU A 64 5.80 8.66 -11.85
C LEU A 64 4.85 9.63 -12.58
N ARG A 65 4.43 10.71 -11.91
CA ARG A 65 3.61 11.80 -12.46
C ARG A 65 4.43 13.06 -12.69
#